data_AF-A0A812GAJ6-F1
#
_entry.id   AF-A0A812GAJ6-F1
#
_cell.length_a   1.000
_cell.length_b   1.000
_cell.length_c   1.000
_cell.angle_alpha   90.00
_cell.angle_beta   90.00
_cell.angle_gamma   90.00
#
_symmetry.space_group_name_H-M   'P 1'
#
loop_
_entity.id
_entity.type
_entity.pdbx_description
1 polymer ?
#
loop_
_entity_poly.entity_id
_entity_poly.type
_entity_poly.pdbx_seq_one_letter_code
_entity_poly.pdbx_strand_id
1 'polypeptide(L)'
;MGACTSRRYRSQNVVVINDPRRLSREGNPEDFPPQFPEYWVTGDCPQPFHNIVECGTEEVTHVQDILDRTMFMANEVPHKMKISKLLRIEDSRMWHQYERSCACLSEARTQEDEPADVIRTPFSGTLQPKPLTWRLAPEELRNRLRLECNEAYLWHGTDRKSAEGIIGHHFDMKRAGSVNAKALGRGAYFAETSCLADKYSPLGPDGLHSLLLVRAALGRVYVETRYTKWRGGRLKRMVSAKNVVKEGKYDSVLGDRKYAFNTDAREYCVSNTSQLYPEYMLLYSREDDPAFLPGQPGK
;
A
#
# COMPACT_ATOMS: atom_id res chain seq x y z
N MET A 1 -16.79 -32.38 -43.41
CA MET A 1 -17.19 -31.14 -42.70
C MET A 1 -17.31 -31.47 -41.22
N GLY A 2 -16.26 -31.23 -40.44
CA GLY A 2 -16.24 -31.51 -39.00
C GLY A 2 -16.76 -30.33 -38.21
N ALA A 3 -17.86 -30.51 -37.48
CA ALA A 3 -18.43 -29.50 -36.62
C ALA A 3 -17.63 -29.41 -35.31
N CYS A 4 -16.89 -28.31 -35.18
CA CYS A 4 -16.19 -27.90 -33.97
C CYS A 4 -17.23 -27.47 -32.92
N THR A 5 -17.45 -28.28 -31.89
CA THR A 5 -18.32 -27.95 -30.77
C THR A 5 -17.58 -27.01 -29.83
N SER A 6 -17.94 -25.73 -29.88
CA SER A 6 -17.48 -24.73 -28.92
C SER A 6 -18.01 -25.07 -27.53
N ARG A 7 -17.11 -25.50 -26.64
CA ARG A 7 -17.39 -25.55 -25.20
C ARG A 7 -17.62 -24.11 -24.73
N ARG A 8 -18.87 -23.75 -24.48
CA ARG A 8 -19.23 -22.54 -23.74
C ARG A 8 -18.60 -22.65 -22.35
N TYR A 9 -17.57 -21.85 -22.10
CA TYR A 9 -17.07 -21.58 -20.76
C TYR A 9 -18.25 -21.01 -19.95
N ARG A 10 -18.76 -21.78 -18.98
CA ARG A 10 -19.66 -21.24 -17.96
C ARG A 10 -18.90 -20.12 -17.26
N SER A 11 -19.46 -18.92 -17.28
CA SER A 11 -19.02 -17.81 -16.44
C SER A 11 -19.08 -18.27 -14.99
N GLN A 12 -17.92 -18.52 -14.39
CA GLN A 12 -17.81 -18.63 -12.93
C GLN A 12 -18.39 -17.33 -12.35
N ASN A 13 -19.21 -17.45 -11.30
CA ASN A 13 -19.73 -16.31 -10.56
C ASN A 13 -18.55 -15.50 -10.03
N VAL A 14 -18.16 -14.44 -10.75
CA VAL A 14 -17.11 -13.52 -10.31
C VAL A 14 -17.68 -12.77 -9.12
N VAL A 15 -17.21 -13.12 -7.92
CA VAL A 15 -17.57 -12.45 -6.68
C VAL A 15 -17.01 -11.04 -6.73
N VAL A 16 -17.87 -10.04 -6.87
CA VAL A 16 -17.48 -8.63 -6.76
C VAL A 16 -17.38 -8.31 -5.26
N ILE A 17 -16.17 -8.42 -4.71
CA ILE A 17 -15.85 -8.13 -3.29
C ILE A 17 -16.21 -6.68 -2.91
N ASN A 18 -16.35 -5.81 -3.92
CA ASN A 18 -16.68 -4.38 -3.78
C ASN A 18 -18.18 -4.04 -3.88
N ASP A 19 -19.10 -5.00 -3.70
CA ASP A 19 -20.53 -4.63 -3.52
C ASP A 19 -20.73 -4.14 -2.08
N PRO A 20 -21.00 -2.83 -1.84
CA PRO A 20 -21.33 -2.35 -0.50
C PRO A 20 -22.54 -3.08 0.10
N ARG A 21 -23.36 -3.76 -0.73
CA ARG A 21 -24.48 -4.61 -0.27
C ARG A 21 -24.05 -5.95 0.33
N ARG A 22 -22.80 -6.40 0.12
CA ARG A 22 -22.21 -7.56 0.83
C ARG A 22 -21.51 -7.15 2.11
N LEU A 23 -20.79 -6.02 2.09
CA LEU A 23 -20.30 -5.36 3.32
C LEU A 23 -21.44 -4.98 4.27
N SER A 24 -22.68 -4.83 3.78
CA SER A 24 -23.87 -4.62 4.63
C SER A 24 -24.65 -5.90 4.95
N ARG A 25 -24.26 -7.08 4.46
CA ARG A 25 -25.04 -8.33 4.58
C ARG A 25 -24.50 -9.35 5.58
N GLU A 26 -23.38 -9.07 6.23
CA GLU A 26 -22.83 -9.93 7.27
C GLU A 26 -22.78 -9.19 8.60
N GLY A 27 -23.65 -9.64 9.50
CA GLY A 27 -23.64 -9.32 10.92
C GLY A 27 -24.05 -7.90 11.28
N ASN A 28 -24.78 -7.77 12.39
CA ASN A 28 -24.76 -6.53 13.15
C ASN A 28 -23.28 -6.26 13.50
N PRO A 29 -22.73 -5.04 13.42
CA PRO A 29 -21.36 -4.75 13.87
C PRO A 29 -21.04 -5.19 15.31
N GLU A 30 -22.05 -5.55 16.10
CA GLU A 30 -21.91 -6.19 17.42
C GLU A 30 -21.57 -7.69 17.39
N ASP A 31 -21.74 -8.38 16.25
CA ASP A 31 -21.52 -9.83 16.13
C ASP A 31 -20.02 -10.20 16.08
N PHE A 32 -19.14 -9.22 15.82
CA PHE A 32 -17.68 -9.37 15.87
C PHE A 32 -17.05 -8.08 16.42
N PRO A 33 -16.82 -7.97 17.73
CA PRO A 33 -16.05 -6.83 18.25
C PRO A 33 -14.65 -6.86 17.60
N PRO A 34 -14.18 -5.75 17.00
CA PRO A 34 -12.87 -5.72 16.40
C PRO A 34 -11.82 -5.97 17.48
N GLN A 35 -11.02 -7.03 17.31
CA GLN A 35 -9.81 -7.19 18.11
C GLN A 35 -8.79 -6.16 17.63
N PHE A 36 -8.27 -5.38 18.57
CA PHE A 36 -7.20 -4.43 18.29
C PHE A 36 -5.85 -5.11 18.47
N PRO A 37 -4.80 -4.67 17.78
CA PRO A 37 -3.47 -5.24 17.96
C PRO A 37 -3.01 -5.10 19.42
N GLU A 38 -2.45 -6.16 19.99
CA GLU A 38 -2.04 -6.23 21.40
C GLU A 38 -1.01 -5.15 21.80
N TYR A 39 -0.26 -4.63 20.82
CA TYR A 39 0.72 -3.55 21.03
C TYR A 39 0.10 -2.15 21.04
N TRP A 40 -1.22 -2.02 20.88
CA TRP A 40 -1.90 -0.73 21.01
C TRP A 40 -2.05 -0.36 22.48
N VAL A 41 -1.74 0.90 22.81
CA VAL A 41 -1.86 1.42 24.18
C VAL A 41 -3.31 1.38 24.64
N THR A 42 -4.23 1.58 23.69
CA THR A 42 -5.66 1.69 23.96
C THR A 42 -6.33 0.33 24.23
N GLY A 43 -5.70 -0.77 23.81
CA GLY A 43 -6.23 -2.14 23.95
C GLY A 43 -7.66 -2.29 23.44
N ASP A 44 -8.44 -3.15 24.10
CA ASP A 44 -9.84 -3.47 23.78
C ASP A 44 -10.84 -2.39 24.24
N CYS A 45 -10.52 -1.11 24.04
CA CYS A 45 -11.44 -0.02 24.39
C CYS A 45 -12.74 -0.14 23.58
N PRO A 46 -13.92 -0.22 24.23
CA PRO A 46 -15.18 -0.42 23.55
C PRO A 46 -15.71 0.85 22.85
N GLN A 47 -15.13 2.02 23.13
CA GLN A 47 -15.55 3.28 22.53
C GLN A 47 -14.65 3.63 21.33
N PRO A 48 -15.18 4.31 20.28
CA PRO A 48 -14.34 4.77 19.20
C PRO A 48 -13.26 5.75 19.68
N PHE A 49 -12.01 5.46 19.33
CA PHE A 49 -10.84 6.27 19.61
C PHE A 49 -10.00 6.52 18.36
N HIS A 50 -9.21 7.60 18.44
CA HIS A 50 -8.19 8.00 17.49
C HIS A 50 -7.00 8.54 18.29
N ASN A 51 -5.95 7.74 18.40
CA ASN A 51 -4.73 8.10 19.14
C ASN A 51 -3.54 8.13 18.20
N ILE A 52 -2.64 9.09 18.44
CA ILE A 52 -1.33 9.17 17.81
C ILE A 52 -0.31 8.97 18.92
N VAL A 53 0.34 7.81 18.91
CA VAL A 53 1.25 7.37 19.96
C VAL A 53 2.68 7.50 19.46
N GLU A 54 3.53 8.21 20.18
CA GLU A 54 4.96 8.25 19.88
C GLU A 54 5.59 6.90 20.29
N CYS A 55 6.23 6.23 19.33
CA CYS A 55 6.75 4.87 19.53
C CYS A 55 8.03 4.85 20.38
N GLY A 56 8.21 3.75 21.12
CA GLY A 56 9.44 3.49 21.85
C GLY A 56 10.61 3.10 20.95
N THR A 57 11.81 3.01 21.54
CA THR A 57 13.06 2.73 20.83
C THR A 57 13.03 1.44 20.03
N GLU A 58 12.43 0.37 20.56
CA GLU A 58 12.35 -0.93 19.89
C GLU A 58 11.57 -0.87 18.56
N GLU A 59 10.38 -0.26 18.57
CA GLU A 59 9.59 -0.07 17.35
C GLU A 59 10.28 0.86 16.35
N VAL A 60 10.93 1.93 16.84
CA VAL A 60 11.76 2.80 16.00
C VAL A 60 12.87 2.00 15.32
N THR A 61 13.53 1.09 16.04
CA THR A 61 14.56 0.21 15.48
C THR A 61 14.00 -0.69 14.37
N HIS A 62 12.86 -1.33 14.58
CA HIS A 62 12.26 -2.19 13.55
C HIS A 62 11.82 -1.41 12.30
N VAL A 63 11.23 -0.22 12.48
CA VAL A 63 10.81 0.62 11.35
C VAL A 63 12.00 1.26 10.64
N GLN A 64 13.07 1.61 11.36
CA GLN A 64 14.33 2.06 10.77
C GLN A 64 15.00 0.93 9.96
N ASP A 65 15.00 -0.31 10.45
CA ASP A 65 15.58 -1.45 9.71
C ASP A 65 14.90 -1.67 8.36
N ILE A 66 13.56 -1.70 8.31
CA ILE A 66 12.85 -1.83 7.03
C ILE A 66 13.00 -0.59 6.14
N LEU A 67 13.11 0.62 6.72
CA LEU A 67 13.38 1.86 5.98
C LEU A 67 14.72 1.77 5.25
N ASP A 68 15.78 1.35 5.95
CA ASP A 68 17.13 1.22 5.44
C ASP A 68 17.26 0.06 4.45
N ARG A 69 16.69 -1.10 4.77
CA ARG A 69 16.77 -2.29 3.90
C ARG A 69 16.00 -2.13 2.60
N THR A 70 14.98 -1.29 2.59
CA THR A 70 14.22 -0.96 1.37
C THR A 70 14.72 0.31 0.67
N MET A 71 15.86 0.87 1.12
CA MET A 71 16.51 2.04 0.53
C MET A 71 17.28 1.67 -0.74
N PHE A 72 16.56 1.26 -1.77
CA PHE A 72 17.12 0.85 -3.06
C PHE A 72 16.48 1.62 -4.21
N MET A 73 17.33 2.17 -5.10
CA MET A 73 16.89 2.71 -6.38
C MET A 73 18.00 2.51 -7.42
N ALA A 74 17.68 1.84 -8.51
CA ALA A 74 18.63 1.64 -9.60
C ALA A 74 19.09 3.00 -10.14
N ASN A 75 20.41 3.16 -10.28
CA ASN A 75 21.09 4.33 -10.84
C ASN A 75 21.08 5.61 -9.98
N GLU A 76 20.72 5.53 -8.70
CA GLU A 76 20.77 6.67 -7.77
C GLU A 76 21.44 6.24 -6.46
N VAL A 77 22.29 7.10 -5.90
CA VAL A 77 22.81 6.93 -4.54
C VAL A 77 21.78 7.54 -3.59
N PRO A 78 21.07 6.74 -2.79
CA PRO A 78 20.01 7.25 -1.95
C PRO A 78 20.58 8.01 -0.75
N HIS A 79 19.86 9.06 -0.34
CA HIS A 79 20.15 9.76 0.89
C HIS A 79 19.81 8.87 2.08
N LYS A 80 20.75 8.72 3.01
CA LYS A 80 20.46 7.99 4.24
C LYS A 80 19.40 8.73 5.04
N MET A 81 18.33 8.02 5.40
CA MET A 81 17.17 8.56 6.10
C MET A 81 17.22 8.14 7.57
N LYS A 82 17.17 9.11 8.48
CA LYS A 82 17.18 8.83 9.92
C LYS A 82 15.87 9.25 10.56
N ILE A 83 15.14 8.29 11.12
CA ILE A 83 13.91 8.55 11.85
C ILE A 83 14.22 9.40 13.08
N SER A 84 13.61 10.58 13.14
CA SER A 84 13.65 11.48 14.30
C SER A 84 12.46 11.23 15.21
N LYS A 85 11.29 10.96 14.64
CA LYS A 85 10.07 10.59 15.38
C LYS A 85 9.29 9.54 14.61
N LEU A 86 8.76 8.57 15.33
CA LEU A 86 7.85 7.56 14.80
C LEU A 86 6.53 7.67 15.55
N LEU A 87 5.45 7.90 14.81
CA LEU A 87 4.11 8.03 15.36
C LEU A 87 3.29 6.83 14.90
N ARG A 88 2.81 6.00 15.83
CA ARG A 88 1.83 4.95 15.56
C ARG A 88 0.43 5.53 15.63
N ILE A 89 -0.37 5.19 14.63
CA ILE A 89 -1.76 5.59 14.54
C ILE A 89 -2.58 4.43 15.11
N GLU A 90 -3.39 4.70 16.10
CA GLU A 90 -4.34 3.78 16.72
C GLU A 90 -5.75 4.36 16.49
N ASP A 91 -6.36 4.04 15.35
CA ASP A 91 -7.70 4.51 14.98
C ASP A 91 -8.66 3.33 14.87
N SER A 92 -9.55 3.21 15.84
CA SER A 92 -10.54 2.14 15.94
C SER A 92 -11.46 2.02 14.71
N ARG A 93 -11.85 3.15 14.10
CA ARG A 93 -12.81 3.17 12.98
C ARG A 93 -12.13 2.78 11.69
N MET A 94 -10.93 3.30 11.44
CA MET A 94 -10.11 2.92 10.29
C MET A 94 -9.71 1.45 10.39
N TRP A 95 -9.31 1.00 11.59
CA TRP A 95 -8.97 -0.40 11.83
C TRP A 95 -10.14 -1.33 11.59
N HIS A 96 -11.33 -1.03 12.11
CA HIS A 96 -12.51 -1.86 11.87
C HIS A 96 -12.85 -1.98 10.37
N GLN A 97 -12.73 -0.90 9.59
CA GLN A 97 -12.92 -0.95 8.14
C GLN A 97 -11.84 -1.77 7.44
N TYR A 98 -10.61 -1.66 7.92
CA TYR A 98 -9.46 -2.42 7.44
C TYR A 98 -9.62 -3.92 7.69
N GLU A 99 -9.92 -4.32 8.92
CA GLU A 99 -10.16 -5.70 9.32
C GLU A 99 -11.27 -6.36 8.51
N ARG A 100 -12.39 -5.65 8.30
CA ARG A 100 -13.47 -6.16 7.45
C ARG A 100 -13.01 -6.40 6.02
N SER A 101 -12.17 -5.52 5.49
CA SER A 101 -11.61 -5.69 4.14
C SER A 101 -10.66 -6.87 4.07
N CYS A 102 -9.82 -7.06 5.08
CA CYS A 102 -8.98 -8.25 5.23
C CYS A 102 -9.83 -9.52 5.26
N ALA A 103 -10.85 -9.59 6.11
CA ALA A 103 -11.74 -10.75 6.23
C ALA A 103 -12.44 -11.09 4.90
N CYS A 104 -13.04 -10.09 4.25
CA CYS A 104 -13.70 -10.28 2.95
C CYS A 104 -12.72 -10.74 1.86
N LEU A 105 -11.49 -10.21 1.83
CA LEU A 105 -10.47 -10.64 0.87
C LEU A 105 -10.00 -12.06 1.14
N SER A 106 -9.71 -12.40 2.40
CA SER A 106 -9.31 -13.74 2.80
C SER A 106 -10.36 -14.76 2.39
N GLU A 107 -11.63 -14.54 2.74
CA GLU A 107 -12.72 -15.46 2.38
C GLU A 107 -12.86 -15.62 0.85
N ALA A 108 -12.85 -14.51 0.12
CA ALA A 108 -13.05 -14.53 -1.32
C ALA A 108 -11.91 -15.21 -2.08
N ARG A 109 -10.66 -15.14 -1.57
CA ARG A 109 -9.48 -15.67 -2.25
C ARG A 109 -9.09 -17.07 -1.77
N THR A 110 -9.43 -17.48 -0.55
CA THR A 110 -9.25 -18.88 -0.09
C THR A 110 -10.11 -19.87 -0.90
N GLN A 111 -11.19 -19.41 -1.53
CA GLN A 111 -12.01 -20.24 -2.43
C GLN A 111 -11.41 -20.46 -3.82
N GLU A 112 -10.29 -19.82 -4.14
CA GLU A 112 -9.59 -19.99 -5.42
C GLU A 112 -8.50 -21.09 -5.35
N ASP A 113 -8.14 -21.64 -6.51
CA ASP A 113 -7.11 -22.70 -6.61
C ASP A 113 -5.69 -22.20 -6.27
N GLU A 114 -5.45 -20.88 -6.32
CA GLU A 114 -4.15 -20.27 -6.08
C GLU A 114 -4.24 -19.30 -4.88
N PRO A 115 -3.30 -19.38 -3.91
CA PRO A 115 -3.27 -18.47 -2.76
C PRO A 115 -3.21 -16.99 -3.15
N ALA A 116 -3.85 -16.13 -2.35
CA ALA A 116 -3.96 -14.69 -2.61
C ALA A 116 -2.60 -13.98 -2.73
N ASP A 117 -1.58 -14.50 -2.04
CA ASP A 117 -0.24 -13.92 -1.95
C ASP A 117 0.69 -14.32 -3.09
N VAL A 118 0.21 -15.17 -4.01
CA VAL A 118 0.90 -15.49 -5.26
C VAL A 118 0.60 -14.43 -6.32
N ILE A 119 1.65 -13.73 -6.75
CA ILE A 119 1.54 -12.66 -7.75
C ILE A 119 2.06 -13.17 -9.10
N ARG A 120 1.24 -13.12 -10.15
CA ARG A 120 1.64 -13.51 -11.51
C ARG A 120 1.32 -12.44 -12.54
N THR A 121 2.17 -12.35 -13.56
CA THR A 121 1.84 -11.57 -14.76
C THR A 121 0.66 -12.20 -15.51
N PRO A 122 -0.40 -11.43 -15.87
CA PRO A 122 -1.61 -11.99 -16.47
C PRO A 122 -1.42 -12.78 -17.77
N PHE A 123 -0.39 -12.44 -18.56
CA PHE A 123 -0.17 -13.03 -19.89
C PHE A 123 0.86 -14.16 -19.89
N SER A 124 2.00 -13.99 -19.21
CA SER A 124 3.07 -14.98 -19.22
C SER A 124 3.02 -15.95 -18.03
N GLY A 125 2.18 -15.69 -17.01
CA GLY A 125 2.12 -16.49 -15.79
C GLY A 125 3.40 -16.43 -14.95
N THR A 126 4.31 -15.51 -15.28
CA THR A 126 5.60 -15.34 -14.61
C THR A 126 5.35 -14.92 -13.18
N LEU A 127 5.89 -15.70 -12.25
CA LEU A 127 5.82 -15.41 -10.83
C LEU A 127 6.57 -14.10 -10.54
N GLN A 128 5.93 -13.23 -9.78
CA GLN A 128 6.50 -11.99 -9.27
C GLN A 128 6.81 -12.14 -7.79
N PRO A 129 7.92 -11.55 -7.31
CA PRO A 129 8.23 -11.58 -5.89
C PRO A 129 7.22 -10.72 -5.11
N LYS A 130 6.98 -11.08 -3.85
CA LYS A 130 6.29 -10.22 -2.89
C LYS A 130 6.94 -8.83 -2.77
N PRO A 131 6.21 -7.81 -2.28
CA PRO A 131 6.78 -6.49 -2.01
C PRO A 131 8.12 -6.58 -1.27
N LEU A 132 9.06 -5.71 -1.61
CA LEU A 132 10.38 -5.68 -0.94
C LEU A 132 10.24 -5.48 0.58
N THR A 133 9.30 -4.64 1.00
CA THR A 133 8.88 -4.46 2.40
C THR A 133 8.43 -5.75 3.08
N TRP A 134 7.77 -6.68 2.38
CA TRP A 134 7.48 -8.00 2.94
C TRP A 134 8.75 -8.84 3.09
N ARG A 135 9.56 -8.90 2.03
CA ARG A 135 10.75 -9.75 1.96
C ARG A 135 11.86 -9.32 2.92
N LEU A 136 11.92 -8.01 3.21
CA LEU A 136 12.96 -7.38 4.02
C LEU A 136 12.44 -6.80 5.34
N ALA A 137 11.18 -7.05 5.72
CA ALA A 137 10.71 -6.68 7.05
C ALA A 137 11.40 -7.53 8.14
N PRO A 138 11.76 -6.93 9.29
CA PRO A 138 11.98 -7.65 10.54
C PRO A 138 10.84 -8.64 10.83
N GLU A 139 11.14 -9.72 11.56
CA GLU A 139 10.14 -10.74 11.89
C GLU A 139 9.00 -10.15 12.74
N GLU A 140 9.31 -9.21 13.62
CA GLU A 140 8.39 -8.53 14.53
C GLU A 140 7.32 -7.75 13.77
N LEU A 141 7.65 -7.17 12.61
CA LEU A 141 6.70 -6.50 11.73
C LEU A 141 5.99 -7.50 10.82
N ARG A 142 6.74 -8.44 10.25
CA ARG A 142 6.23 -9.41 9.28
C ARG A 142 5.22 -10.39 9.87
N ASN A 143 5.43 -10.83 11.12
CA ASN A 143 4.54 -11.76 11.82
C ASN A 143 3.17 -11.14 12.14
N ARG A 144 3.02 -9.81 12.02
CA ARG A 144 1.75 -9.11 12.23
C ARG A 144 0.88 -9.06 10.98
N LEU A 145 1.36 -9.56 9.84
CA LEU A 145 0.70 -9.41 8.55
C LEU A 145 0.07 -10.73 8.11
N ARG A 146 -1.12 -10.66 7.52
CA ARG A 146 -1.93 -11.82 7.13
C ARG A 146 -1.62 -12.27 5.70
N LEU A 147 -1.29 -13.54 5.55
CA LEU A 147 -0.98 -14.13 4.24
C LEU A 147 -2.24 -14.31 3.39
N GLU A 148 -3.37 -14.58 4.03
CA GLU A 148 -4.66 -14.95 3.42
C GLU A 148 -5.25 -13.81 2.58
N CYS A 149 -5.01 -12.55 2.97
CA CYS A 149 -5.41 -11.37 2.21
C CYS A 149 -4.24 -10.69 1.48
N ASN A 150 -3.07 -11.35 1.39
CA ASN A 150 -1.84 -10.81 0.83
C ASN A 150 -1.49 -9.45 1.46
N GLU A 151 -1.49 -9.39 2.78
CA GLU A 151 -1.16 -8.19 3.51
C GLU A 151 0.32 -7.84 3.35
N ALA A 152 0.64 -6.57 3.16
CA ALA A 152 2.01 -6.08 3.17
C ALA A 152 2.08 -4.66 3.71
N TYR A 153 3.22 -4.32 4.31
CA TYR A 153 3.59 -2.92 4.47
C TYR A 153 3.99 -2.31 3.13
N LEU A 154 3.65 -1.05 2.88
CA LEU A 154 4.15 -0.29 1.75
C LEU A 154 4.39 1.17 2.13
N TRP A 155 5.33 1.82 1.44
CA TRP A 155 5.66 3.22 1.68
C TRP A 155 4.74 4.16 0.92
N HIS A 156 4.26 5.21 1.58
CA HIS A 156 3.55 6.31 0.94
C HIS A 156 4.28 7.62 1.22
N GLY A 157 4.81 8.23 0.15
CA GLY A 157 5.40 9.56 0.21
C GLY A 157 4.40 10.63 -0.17
N THR A 158 4.34 11.68 0.66
CA THR A 158 3.49 12.84 0.43
C THR A 158 4.00 14.02 1.27
N ASP A 159 3.44 15.21 1.08
CA ASP A 159 3.77 16.37 1.91
C ASP A 159 3.20 16.24 3.33
N ARG A 160 3.83 16.90 4.31
CA ARG A 160 3.46 16.84 5.75
C ARG A 160 1.95 17.03 5.97
N LYS A 161 1.34 18.02 5.32
CA LYS A 161 -0.09 18.34 5.49
C LYS A 161 -0.99 17.24 4.92
N SER A 162 -0.62 16.66 3.79
CA SER A 162 -1.32 15.50 3.22
C SER A 162 -1.17 14.26 4.09
N ALA A 163 0.01 14.01 4.66
CA ALA A 163 0.25 12.89 5.58
C ALA A 163 -0.63 13.01 6.84
N GLU A 164 -0.64 14.18 7.48
CA GLU A 164 -1.50 14.49 8.64
C GLU A 164 -2.99 14.32 8.31
N GLY A 165 -3.40 14.75 7.12
CA GLY A 165 -4.77 14.56 6.64
C GLY A 165 -5.13 13.08 6.45
N ILE A 166 -4.20 12.25 5.96
CA ILE A 166 -4.42 10.81 5.76
C ILE A 166 -4.56 10.10 7.10
N ILE A 167 -3.70 10.39 8.08
CA ILE A 167 -3.76 9.73 9.38
C ILE A 167 -5.01 10.15 10.16
N GLY A 168 -5.48 11.40 10.02
CA GLY A 168 -6.67 11.88 10.73
C GLY A 168 -8.01 11.53 10.06
N HIS A 169 -8.04 11.31 8.74
CA HIS A 169 -9.29 11.22 7.97
C HIS A 169 -9.32 10.12 6.92
N HIS A 170 -8.38 9.17 6.93
CA HIS A 170 -8.22 8.16 5.89
C HIS A 170 -7.71 8.74 4.55
N PHE A 171 -7.22 7.87 3.68
CA PHE A 171 -7.00 8.19 2.27
C PHE A 171 -8.29 8.73 1.59
N ASP A 172 -8.23 9.96 1.07
CA ASP A 172 -9.34 10.53 0.30
C ASP A 172 -9.17 10.27 -1.22
N MET A 173 -9.98 9.36 -1.75
CA MET A 173 -10.00 9.03 -3.17
C MET A 173 -10.42 10.19 -4.08
N LYS A 174 -11.04 11.26 -3.58
CA LYS A 174 -11.31 12.48 -4.34
C LYS A 174 -10.02 13.26 -4.59
N ARG A 175 -9.04 13.16 -3.69
CA ARG A 175 -7.69 13.71 -3.84
C ARG A 175 -6.76 12.77 -4.60
N ALA A 176 -7.05 11.46 -4.60
CA ALA A 176 -6.32 10.50 -5.43
C ALA A 176 -6.35 10.89 -6.92
N GLY A 177 -5.22 11.39 -7.42
CA GLY A 177 -5.04 11.85 -8.79
C GLY A 177 -5.08 13.37 -9.00
N SER A 178 -4.89 14.21 -7.98
CA SER A 178 -4.69 15.65 -8.17
C SER A 178 -3.25 16.04 -8.55
N VAL A 179 -2.23 15.18 -8.32
CA VAL A 179 -0.82 15.49 -8.62
C VAL A 179 -0.08 14.23 -9.16
N ASN A 180 0.81 14.44 -10.14
CA ASN A 180 1.82 13.55 -10.77
C ASN A 180 1.45 12.09 -11.14
N ALA A 181 1.61 11.78 -12.42
CA ALA A 181 1.74 10.43 -13.00
C ALA A 181 0.73 9.36 -12.54
N LYS A 182 -0.53 9.47 -12.99
CA LYS A 182 -1.56 8.40 -12.89
C LYS A 182 -1.26 7.22 -13.81
N ALA A 183 -0.08 6.63 -13.79
CA ALA A 183 0.29 5.60 -14.75
C ALA A 183 -0.61 4.35 -14.62
N LEU A 184 -1.12 4.10 -13.40
CA LEU A 184 -1.99 2.96 -13.08
C LEU A 184 -3.50 3.28 -12.92
N GLY A 185 -3.89 4.55 -12.98
CA GLY A 185 -5.30 4.97 -12.87
C GLY A 185 -5.60 5.78 -11.61
N ARG A 186 -6.83 5.68 -11.10
CA ARG A 186 -7.25 6.34 -9.86
C ARG A 186 -7.13 5.34 -8.70
N GLY A 187 -6.33 5.70 -7.71
CA GLY A 187 -5.99 4.89 -6.53
C GLY A 187 -5.01 5.65 -5.63
N ALA A 188 -4.82 5.17 -4.41
CA ALA A 188 -3.66 5.53 -3.60
C ALA A 188 -2.44 4.76 -4.12
N TYR A 189 -1.30 5.43 -4.19
CA TYR A 189 -0.05 4.91 -4.76
C TYR A 189 0.95 4.65 -3.66
N PHE A 190 1.62 3.51 -3.74
CA PHE A 190 2.59 3.08 -2.74
C PHE A 190 3.83 2.51 -3.41
N ALA A 191 4.98 2.65 -2.77
CA ALA A 191 6.24 2.09 -3.21
C ALA A 191 6.65 0.91 -2.33
N GLU A 192 7.35 -0.06 -2.90
CA GLU A 192 8.04 -1.08 -2.10
C GLU A 192 9.43 -0.63 -1.63
N THR A 193 9.98 0.44 -2.22
CA THR A 193 11.26 1.05 -1.80
C THR A 193 11.02 2.38 -1.11
N SER A 194 11.79 2.64 -0.05
CA SER A 194 11.70 3.89 0.70
C SER A 194 12.17 5.08 -0.14
N CYS A 195 13.21 4.91 -0.98
CA CYS A 195 13.72 5.95 -1.88
C CYS A 195 12.68 6.45 -2.88
N LEU A 196 11.86 5.55 -3.44
CA LEU A 196 10.83 5.96 -4.39
C LEU A 196 9.75 6.79 -3.70
N ALA A 197 9.38 6.43 -2.47
CA ALA A 197 8.45 7.23 -1.68
C ALA A 197 9.06 8.56 -1.23
N ASP A 198 10.34 8.59 -0.85
CA ASP A 198 11.07 9.81 -0.43
C ASP A 198 11.01 10.92 -1.49
N LYS A 199 11.00 10.58 -2.79
CA LYS A 199 10.85 11.54 -3.90
C LYS A 199 9.57 12.38 -3.84
N TYR A 200 8.54 11.88 -3.16
CA TYR A 200 7.26 12.55 -2.98
C TYR A 200 7.11 13.22 -1.60
N SER A 201 8.19 13.26 -0.82
CA SER A 201 8.19 13.67 0.58
C SER A 201 9.02 14.96 0.75
N PRO A 202 8.46 16.14 0.43
CA PRO A 202 9.16 17.41 0.60
C PRO A 202 9.45 17.70 2.08
N LEU A 203 10.40 18.60 2.32
CA LEU A 203 10.74 19.06 3.67
C LEU A 203 9.53 19.73 4.33
N GLY A 204 9.20 19.31 5.55
CA GLY A 204 8.13 19.89 6.36
C GLY A 204 8.53 21.21 7.03
N PRO A 205 7.56 21.89 7.66
CA PRO A 205 7.81 23.17 8.34
C PRO A 205 8.72 23.04 9.58
N ASP A 206 8.87 21.83 10.11
CA ASP A 206 9.73 21.46 11.22
C ASP A 206 11.15 21.07 10.78
N GLY A 207 11.47 21.20 9.49
CA GLY A 207 12.76 20.76 8.94
C GLY A 207 12.90 19.24 8.86
N LEU A 208 11.78 18.50 8.91
CA LEU A 208 11.76 17.04 8.76
C LEU A 208 10.88 16.64 7.57
N HIS A 209 11.29 15.59 6.88
CA HIS A 209 10.48 14.93 5.86
C HIS A 209 9.41 14.02 6.49
N SER A 210 8.50 13.52 5.67
CA SER A 210 7.38 12.68 6.11
C SER A 210 7.12 11.49 5.21
N LEU A 211 7.10 10.29 5.78
CA LEU A 211 6.65 9.06 5.11
C LEU A 211 5.54 8.41 5.92
N LEU A 212 4.61 7.74 5.26
CA LEU A 212 3.70 6.80 5.92
C LEU A 212 4.15 5.36 5.61
N LEU A 213 4.14 4.51 6.62
CA LEU A 213 4.22 3.06 6.47
C LEU A 213 2.80 2.50 6.63
N VAL A 214 2.29 1.92 5.56
CA VAL A 214 0.85 1.63 5.40
C VAL A 214 0.68 0.13 5.28
N ARG A 215 -0.19 -0.46 6.10
CA ARG A 215 -0.68 -1.82 5.88
C ARG A 215 -1.64 -1.82 4.71
N ALA A 216 -1.39 -2.68 3.73
CA ALA A 216 -2.20 -2.82 2.55
C ALA A 216 -2.63 -4.29 2.39
N ALA A 217 -3.93 -4.55 2.40
CA ALA A 217 -4.48 -5.85 2.04
C ALA A 217 -4.55 -5.94 0.52
N LEU A 218 -3.51 -6.48 -0.12
CA LEU A 218 -3.35 -6.40 -1.57
C LEU A 218 -4.28 -7.35 -2.34
N GLY A 219 -4.77 -8.40 -1.68
CA GLY A 219 -5.53 -9.49 -2.30
C GLY A 219 -4.83 -10.01 -3.55
N ARG A 220 -5.62 -10.33 -4.58
CA ARG A 220 -5.08 -10.74 -5.87
C ARG A 220 -4.58 -9.55 -6.67
N VAL A 221 -3.29 -9.52 -6.95
CA VAL A 221 -2.62 -8.39 -7.61
C VAL A 221 -2.64 -8.53 -9.13
N TYR A 222 -3.16 -7.53 -9.84
CA TYR A 222 -2.98 -7.41 -11.30
C TYR A 222 -1.63 -6.77 -11.59
N VAL A 223 -0.77 -7.46 -12.35
CA VAL A 223 0.54 -6.92 -12.74
C VAL A 223 0.46 -6.24 -14.10
N GLU A 224 0.76 -4.94 -14.13
CA GLU A 224 0.94 -4.15 -15.35
C GLU A 224 2.43 -3.90 -15.58
N THR A 225 2.95 -4.40 -16.71
CA THR A 225 4.33 -4.17 -17.16
C THR A 225 4.41 -3.12 -18.27
N ARG A 226 3.27 -2.63 -18.77
CA ARG A 226 3.13 -1.65 -19.85
C ARG A 226 2.33 -0.44 -19.37
N TYR A 227 2.98 0.68 -19.13
CA TYR A 227 2.31 1.86 -18.57
C TYR A 227 1.55 2.67 -19.60
N THR A 228 2.10 2.76 -20.81
CA THR A 228 1.60 3.65 -21.83
C THR A 228 1.76 3.08 -23.22
N LYS A 229 0.74 3.29 -24.06
CA LYS A 229 0.81 3.00 -25.50
C LYS A 229 0.54 4.29 -26.28
N TRP A 230 1.34 4.53 -27.30
CA TRP A 230 1.05 5.56 -28.30
C TRP A 230 -0.18 5.15 -29.11
N ARG A 231 -1.22 5.99 -29.08
CA ARG A 231 -2.41 5.81 -29.91
C ARG A 231 -2.91 7.17 -30.39
N GLY A 232 -2.91 7.38 -31.71
CA GLY A 232 -3.39 8.61 -32.33
C GLY A 232 -2.62 9.86 -31.88
N GLY A 233 -1.28 9.77 -31.79
CA GLY A 233 -0.42 10.90 -31.38
C GLY A 233 -0.49 11.27 -29.89
N ARG A 234 -1.18 10.48 -29.05
CA ARG A 234 -1.24 10.69 -27.60
C ARG A 234 -0.81 9.44 -26.84
N LEU A 235 -0.16 9.68 -25.71
CA LEU A 235 0.23 8.64 -24.76
C LEU A 235 -1.02 8.22 -23.95
N LYS A 236 -1.50 6.99 -24.15
CA LYS A 236 -2.69 6.48 -23.47
C LYS A 236 -2.29 5.52 -22.35
N ARG A 237 -2.92 5.69 -21.18
CA ARG A 237 -2.84 4.76 -20.06
C ARG A 237 -3.39 3.38 -20.45
N MET A 238 -2.68 2.33 -20.06
CA MET A 238 -3.07 0.95 -20.37
C MET A 238 -3.99 0.32 -19.33
N VAL A 239 -3.82 0.68 -18.05
CA VAL A 239 -4.57 0.09 -16.93
C VAL A 239 -5.35 1.14 -16.15
N SER A 240 -6.45 0.75 -15.51
CA SER A 240 -7.16 1.58 -14.54
C SER A 240 -7.43 0.76 -13.31
N ALA A 241 -6.72 1.01 -12.21
CA ALA A 241 -6.87 0.29 -10.95
C ALA A 241 -8.33 0.20 -10.52
N LYS A 242 -9.05 1.32 -10.56
CA LYS A 242 -10.51 1.35 -10.30
C LYS A 242 -11.30 0.36 -11.16
N ASN A 243 -10.98 0.22 -12.45
CA ASN A 243 -11.74 -0.67 -13.34
C ASN A 243 -11.36 -2.13 -13.10
N VAL A 244 -10.05 -2.41 -12.96
CA VAL A 244 -9.52 -3.73 -12.62
C VAL A 244 -10.16 -4.26 -11.34
N VAL A 245 -10.25 -3.42 -10.31
CA VAL A 245 -10.86 -3.75 -9.02
C VAL A 245 -12.38 -3.87 -9.12
N LYS A 246 -13.04 -3.04 -9.94
CA LYS A 246 -14.49 -3.13 -10.19
C LYS A 246 -14.89 -4.42 -10.90
N GLU A 247 -14.03 -4.97 -11.76
CA GLU A 247 -14.26 -6.24 -12.43
C GLU A 247 -14.25 -7.44 -11.46
N GLY A 248 -13.72 -7.27 -10.25
CA GLY A 248 -13.74 -8.28 -9.17
C GLY A 248 -12.69 -9.40 -9.30
N LYS A 249 -12.00 -9.48 -10.44
CA LYS A 249 -10.93 -10.48 -10.66
C LYS A 249 -9.65 -10.17 -9.87
N TYR A 250 -9.37 -8.91 -9.59
CA TYR A 250 -8.18 -8.46 -8.88
C TYR A 250 -8.55 -7.38 -7.87
N ASP A 251 -7.72 -7.21 -6.84
CA ASP A 251 -7.99 -6.34 -5.69
C ASP A 251 -7.03 -5.15 -5.64
N SER A 252 -5.89 -5.24 -6.31
CA SER A 252 -4.92 -4.16 -6.43
C SER A 252 -4.16 -4.27 -7.76
N VAL A 253 -3.41 -3.21 -8.10
CA VAL A 253 -2.56 -3.20 -9.30
C VAL A 253 -1.11 -2.97 -8.90
N LEU A 254 -0.22 -3.87 -9.34
CA LEU A 254 1.22 -3.64 -9.33
C LEU A 254 1.62 -3.09 -10.69
N GLY A 255 2.20 -1.90 -10.70
CA GLY A 255 3.06 -1.46 -11.78
C GLY A 255 4.47 -1.96 -11.56
N ASP A 256 4.97 -2.81 -12.47
CA ASP A 256 6.39 -3.16 -12.54
C ASP A 256 7.09 -2.32 -13.63
N ARG A 257 7.87 -1.29 -13.22
CA ARG A 257 8.50 -0.31 -14.12
C ARG A 257 9.77 -0.82 -14.81
N LYS A 258 10.20 -2.06 -14.56
CA LYS A 258 11.46 -2.60 -15.08
C LYS A 258 11.62 -2.42 -16.59
N TYR A 259 10.59 -2.78 -17.35
CA TYR A 259 10.65 -2.75 -18.82
C TYR A 259 10.44 -1.37 -19.44
N ALA A 260 9.62 -0.52 -18.82
CA ALA A 260 9.21 0.76 -19.43
C ALA A 260 10.20 1.89 -19.16
N PHE A 261 10.91 1.85 -18.03
CA PHE A 261 11.75 2.96 -17.58
C PHE A 261 13.18 2.53 -17.21
N ASN A 262 13.52 1.25 -17.36
CA ASN A 262 14.80 0.68 -16.90
C ASN A 262 15.08 1.01 -15.42
N THR A 263 14.02 0.94 -14.59
CA THR A 263 14.07 1.20 -13.15
C THR A 263 13.49 0.01 -12.40
N ASP A 264 14.04 -0.34 -11.24
CA ASP A 264 13.44 -1.32 -10.34
C ASP A 264 12.29 -0.74 -9.48
N ALA A 265 11.67 0.36 -9.93
CA ALA A 265 10.57 1.01 -9.24
C ALA A 265 9.27 0.20 -9.40
N ARG A 266 8.92 -0.56 -8.37
CA ARG A 266 7.61 -1.22 -8.28
C ARG A 266 6.66 -0.37 -7.44
N GLU A 267 5.51 -0.07 -8.02
CA GLU A 267 4.47 0.73 -7.38
C GLU A 267 3.15 -0.02 -7.32
N TYR A 268 2.48 0.05 -6.18
CA TYR A 268 1.17 -0.53 -5.99
C TYR A 268 0.12 0.58 -6.02
N CYS A 269 -0.98 0.32 -6.72
CA CYS A 269 -2.13 1.21 -6.79
C CYS A 269 -3.35 0.49 -6.21
N VAL A 270 -3.84 0.99 -5.08
CA VAL A 270 -4.99 0.43 -4.36
C VAL A 270 -6.14 1.42 -4.48
N SER A 271 -7.26 0.98 -5.05
CA SER A 271 -8.38 1.88 -5.39
C SER A 271 -9.52 1.89 -4.38
N ASN A 272 -9.62 0.84 -3.55
CA ASN A 272 -10.51 0.82 -2.40
C ASN A 272 -9.71 1.15 -1.14
N THR A 273 -10.07 2.25 -0.48
CA THR A 273 -9.30 2.74 0.66
C THR A 273 -9.49 1.88 1.89
N SER A 274 -10.60 1.15 2.04
CA SER A 274 -10.77 0.25 3.18
C SER A 274 -9.72 -0.87 3.22
N GLN A 275 -8.99 -1.13 2.13
CA GLN A 275 -7.84 -2.04 2.10
C GLN A 275 -6.55 -1.45 2.68
N LEU A 276 -6.59 -0.24 3.26
CA LEU A 276 -5.41 0.52 3.67
C LEU A 276 -5.53 0.99 5.12
N TYR A 277 -4.49 0.76 5.91
CA TYR A 277 -4.36 1.31 7.26
C TYR A 277 -3.00 2.01 7.41
N PRO A 278 -2.95 3.35 7.52
CA PRO A 278 -1.70 4.08 7.71
C PRO A 278 -1.22 3.91 9.15
N GLU A 279 -0.49 2.83 9.42
CA GLU A 279 -0.12 2.44 10.79
C GLU A 279 0.93 3.35 11.40
N TYR A 280 1.93 3.78 10.62
CA TYR A 280 2.98 4.64 11.12
C TYR A 280 3.16 5.87 10.24
N MET A 281 3.43 7.00 10.90
CA MET A 281 3.96 8.22 10.29
C MET A 281 5.39 8.45 10.81
N LEU A 282 6.33 8.51 9.88
CA LEU A 282 7.75 8.74 10.15
C LEU A 282 8.04 10.21 9.91
N LEU A 283 8.69 10.87 10.87
CA LEU A 283 9.36 12.14 10.66
C LEU A 283 10.87 11.87 10.63
N TYR A 284 11.54 12.22 9.55
CA TYR A 284 12.94 11.86 9.34
C TYR A 284 13.74 13.00 8.72
N SER A 285 15.05 12.99 8.95
CA SER A 285 16.00 13.82 8.23
C SER A 285 16.72 12.99 7.17
N ARG A 286 17.25 13.68 6.14
CA ARG A 286 18.21 13.12 5.20
C ARG A 286 19.61 13.52 5.69
N GLU A 287 20.53 12.57 5.84
CA GLU A 287 21.87 12.85 6.40
C GLU A 287 22.69 13.83 5.53
N ASP A 288 22.39 13.93 4.23
CA ASP A 288 23.08 14.82 3.30
C ASP A 288 22.46 16.23 3.20
N ASP A 289 21.37 16.51 3.94
CA ASP A 289 20.69 17.79 3.87
C ASP A 289 21.56 18.90 4.52
N PRO A 290 21.84 20.03 3.85
CA PRO A 290 22.79 21.04 4.34
C PRO A 290 22.47 21.59 5.74
N ALA A 291 21.19 21.52 6.15
CA ALA A 291 20.74 21.89 7.48
C ALA A 291 21.33 21.03 8.61
N PHE A 292 21.86 19.84 8.30
CA PHE A 292 22.40 18.87 9.26
C PHE A 292 23.88 18.55 9.03
N LEU A 293 24.54 19.21 8.08
CA LEU A 293 25.99 19.11 7.89
C LEU A 293 26.70 19.95 8.98
N PRO A 294 27.52 19.34 9.85
CA PRO A 294 28.31 20.10 10.80
C PRO A 294 29.34 20.96 10.06
N GLY A 295 29.17 22.29 10.10
CA GLY A 295 30.25 23.23 9.81
C GLY A 295 30.12 24.16 8.60
N GLN A 296 28.93 24.46 8.07
CA GLN A 296 28.78 25.64 7.21
C GLN A 296 28.24 26.83 8.01
N PRO A 297 29.07 27.85 8.33
CA PRO A 297 28.56 29.09 8.91
C PRO A 297 27.60 29.74 7.91
N GLY A 298 26.41 30.08 8.39
CA GLY A 298 25.42 30.78 7.58
C GLY A 298 25.93 32.15 7.16
N LYS A 299 26.12 32.32 5.85
CA LYS A 299 26.37 33.55 5.08
C LYS A 299 27.48 34.49 5.57
#